data_AF-A0A3D5BBN3-F1
#
_entry.id   AF-A0A3D5BBN3-F1
#
_cell.length_a   1.000
_cell.length_b   1.000
_cell.length_c   1.000
_cell.angle_alpha   90.00
_cell.angle_beta   90.00
_cell.angle_gamma   90.00
#
_symmetry.space_group_name_H-M   'P 1'
#
loop_
_entity.id
_entity.type
_entity.pdbx_description
1 polymer ?
#
loop_
_entity_poly.entity_id
_entity_poly.type
_entity_poly.pdbx_seq_one_letter_code
_entity_poly.pdbx_strand_id
1 'polypeptide(L)'
;MPGRSRRWFFFFLMVILGVGAGLLLGWEVCPLAPHHTRPDTLSIAYQTDTVLMIAELYHSEGNAALAQTRLAFLGEQDPVSLMDTALSYAEAHQYTPNDLQLMQALAEAIILTRMEGK
;
A
#
# COMPACT_ATOMS: atom_id res chain seq x y z
N MET A 1 -58.64 5.10 21.61
CA MET A 1 -57.23 5.26 22.01
C MET A 1 -56.37 5.22 20.75
N PRO A 2 -55.89 6.36 20.21
CA PRO A 2 -55.16 6.33 18.95
C PRO A 2 -53.82 5.61 19.16
N GLY A 3 -53.60 4.55 18.38
CA GLY A 3 -52.59 3.54 18.60
C GLY A 3 -51.18 4.09 18.61
N ARG A 4 -50.54 4.05 19.79
CA ARG A 4 -49.11 4.35 20.01
C ARG A 4 -48.21 3.64 18.99
N SER A 5 -48.60 2.43 18.58
CA SER A 5 -47.92 1.62 17.56
C SER A 5 -47.86 2.27 16.17
N ARG A 6 -48.85 3.09 15.79
CA ARG A 6 -48.85 3.79 14.49
C ARG A 6 -47.73 4.84 14.44
N ARG A 7 -47.49 5.55 15.55
CA ARG A 7 -46.41 6.57 15.62
C ARG A 7 -45.03 5.93 15.50
N TRP A 8 -44.83 4.79 16.15
CA TRP A 8 -43.59 4.02 16.04
C TRP A 8 -43.39 3.43 14.65
N PHE A 9 -44.44 2.92 14.00
CA PHE A 9 -44.36 2.42 12.64
C PHE A 9 -43.88 3.49 11.64
N PHE A 10 -44.48 4.68 11.67
CA PHE A 10 -44.05 5.79 10.80
C PHE A 10 -42.63 6.28 11.11
N PHE A 11 -42.20 6.22 12.37
CA PHE A 11 -40.84 6.55 12.75
C PHE A 11 -39.83 5.58 12.13
N PHE A 12 -40.03 4.26 12.28
CA PHE A 12 -39.14 3.27 11.67
C PHE A 12 -39.19 3.30 10.14
N LEU A 13 -40.36 3.57 9.56
CA LEU A 13 -40.51 3.72 8.11
C LEU A 13 -39.60 4.85 7.58
N MET A 14 -39.61 6.02 8.22
CA MET A 14 -38.75 7.15 7.84
C MET A 14 -37.26 6.87 8.06
N VAL A 15 -36.91 6.14 9.13
CA VAL A 15 -35.51 5.73 9.37
C VAL A 15 -35.01 4.80 8.26
N ILE A 16 -35.79 3.79 7.89
CA ILE A 16 -35.43 2.86 6.80
C ILE A 16 -35.31 3.62 5.48
N LEU A 17 -36.21 4.58 5.22
CA LEU A 17 -36.19 5.39 4.01
C LEU A 17 -34.95 6.29 3.95
N GLY A 18 -34.56 6.90 5.06
CA GLY A 18 -33.35 7.70 5.16
C GLY A 18 -32.07 6.88 5.01
N VAL A 19 -32.01 5.71 5.66
CA VAL A 19 -30.87 4.79 5.52
C VAL A 19 -30.76 4.25 4.09
N GLY A 20 -31.88 3.85 3.49
CA GLY A 20 -31.93 3.38 2.11
C GLY A 20 -31.48 4.45 1.12
N ALA A 21 -31.99 5.68 1.27
CA ALA A 21 -31.57 6.81 0.45
C ALA A 21 -30.09 7.13 0.64
N GLY A 22 -29.59 7.12 1.88
CA GLY A 22 -28.18 7.35 2.19
C GLY A 22 -27.26 6.29 1.60
N LEU A 23 -27.64 5.01 1.63
CA LEU A 23 -26.89 3.92 1.00
C LEU A 23 -26.87 4.05 -0.52
N LEU A 24 -28.02 4.32 -1.14
CA LEU A 24 -28.12 4.47 -2.60
C LEU A 24 -27.27 5.65 -3.09
N LEU A 25 -27.34 6.79 -2.40
CA LEU A 25 -26.51 7.95 -2.71
C LEU A 25 -25.02 7.66 -2.47
N GLY A 26 -24.67 7.04 -1.33
CA GLY A 26 -23.29 6.74 -0.97
C GLY A 26 -22.63 5.68 -1.86
N TRP A 27 -23.41 4.75 -2.42
CA TRP A 27 -22.89 3.65 -3.21
C TRP A 27 -22.82 3.96 -4.71
N GLU A 28 -23.84 4.62 -5.27
CA GLU A 28 -23.98 4.73 -6.74
C GLU A 28 -23.68 6.14 -7.27
N VAL A 29 -23.82 7.18 -6.44
CA VAL A 29 -23.58 8.58 -6.84
C VAL A 29 -22.15 9.03 -6.53
N CYS A 30 -21.56 8.53 -5.43
CA CYS A 30 -20.15 8.71 -5.12
C CYS A 30 -19.45 7.34 -5.10
N PRO A 31 -19.23 6.69 -6.26
CA PRO A 31 -18.30 5.58 -6.29
C PRO A 31 -16.97 6.10 -5.75
N LEU A 32 -16.36 5.36 -4.79
CA LEU A 32 -14.93 5.50 -4.53
C LEU A 32 -14.23 5.12 -5.84
N ALA A 33 -14.07 6.09 -6.74
CA ALA A 33 -13.22 5.91 -7.88
C ALA A 33 -11.84 5.54 -7.30
N PRO A 34 -11.24 4.41 -7.72
CA PRO A 34 -9.85 4.14 -7.42
C PRO A 34 -9.05 5.21 -8.16
N HIS A 35 -8.93 6.40 -7.57
CA HIS A 35 -8.14 7.48 -8.10
C HIS A 35 -6.69 7.03 -7.97
N HIS A 36 -6.16 6.50 -9.06
CA HIS A 36 -4.75 6.20 -9.29
C HIS A 36 -4.14 5.19 -8.30
N THR A 37 -4.64 3.94 -8.33
CA THR A 37 -3.97 2.75 -7.76
C THR A 37 -2.79 2.32 -8.64
N ARG A 38 -1.90 3.25 -8.98
CA ARG A 38 -0.60 2.86 -9.53
C ARG A 38 0.36 2.67 -8.35
N PRO A 39 1.25 1.66 -8.38
CA PRO A 39 2.19 1.44 -7.29
C PRO A 39 3.05 2.67 -6.92
N ASP A 40 3.27 3.57 -7.89
CA ASP A 40 4.00 4.82 -7.72
C ASP A 40 3.28 5.88 -6.86
N THR A 41 1.97 5.74 -6.62
CA THR A 41 1.19 6.66 -5.76
C THR A 41 1.13 6.19 -4.30
N LEU A 42 1.73 5.05 -3.96
CA LEU A 42 1.79 4.59 -2.56
C LEU A 42 2.51 5.63 -1.70
N SER A 43 2.04 5.82 -0.47
CA SER A 43 2.81 6.55 0.56
C SER A 43 4.18 5.89 0.75
N ILE A 44 5.20 6.69 1.03
CA ILE A 44 6.56 6.22 1.27
C ILE A 44 6.64 5.13 2.35
N ALA A 45 5.75 5.14 3.35
CA ALA A 45 5.65 4.09 4.36
C ALA A 45 5.34 2.71 3.72
N TYR A 46 4.29 2.65 2.91
CA TYR A 46 3.89 1.41 2.23
C TYR A 46 4.88 0.99 1.13
N GLN A 47 5.52 1.96 0.47
CA GLN A 47 6.61 1.64 -0.45
C GLN A 47 7.77 0.98 0.29
N THR A 48 8.16 1.54 1.45
CA THR A 48 9.25 1.02 2.27
C THR A 48 8.95 -0.39 2.78
N ASP A 49 7.72 -0.66 3.24
CA ASP A 49 7.29 -2.00 3.65
C ASP A 49 7.32 -3.01 2.49
N THR A 50 6.96 -2.55 1.29
CA THR A 50 7.01 -3.38 0.08
C THR A 50 8.46 -3.69 -0.31
N VAL A 51 9.37 -2.72 -0.16
CA VAL A 51 10.81 -2.90 -0.38
C VAL A 51 11.39 -3.91 0.62
N LEU A 52 11.02 -3.81 1.90
CA LEU A 52 11.42 -4.78 2.92
C LEU A 52 10.96 -6.20 2.56
N MET A 53 9.69 -6.36 2.16
CA MET A 53 9.17 -7.65 1.69
C MET A 53 9.95 -8.19 0.49
N ILE A 54 10.35 -7.33 -0.46
CA ILE A 54 11.19 -7.75 -1.60
C ILE A 54 12.59 -8.15 -1.11
N ALA A 55 13.15 -7.47 -0.09
CA ALA A 55 14.44 -7.79 0.51
C ALA A 55 14.44 -9.14 1.23
N GLU A 56 13.39 -9.43 1.99
CA GLU A 56 13.17 -10.74 2.60
C GLU A 56 13.09 -11.85 1.55
N LEU A 57 12.34 -11.60 0.47
CA LEU A 57 12.18 -12.56 -0.61
C LEU A 57 13.51 -12.79 -1.35
N TYR A 58 14.28 -11.73 -1.60
CA TYR A 58 15.64 -11.83 -2.13
C TYR A 58 16.54 -12.66 -1.22
N HIS A 59 16.47 -12.49 0.10
CA HIS A 59 17.28 -13.29 1.02
C HIS A 59 16.92 -14.78 0.97
N SER A 60 15.64 -15.10 0.74
CA SER A 60 15.19 -16.50 0.59
C SER A 60 15.51 -17.11 -0.79
N GLU A 61 15.43 -16.33 -1.86
CA GLU A 61 15.57 -16.81 -3.24
C GLU A 61 16.99 -16.65 -3.82
N GLY A 62 17.77 -15.69 -3.30
CA GLY A 62 19.12 -15.35 -3.76
C GLY A 62 19.19 -14.70 -5.16
N ASN A 63 18.07 -14.26 -5.72
CA ASN A 63 18.01 -13.77 -7.10
C ASN A 63 17.84 -12.24 -7.19
N ALA A 64 18.97 -11.54 -7.38
CA ALA A 64 19.00 -10.08 -7.44
C ALA A 64 18.31 -9.50 -8.69
N ALA A 65 18.40 -10.18 -9.85
CA ALA A 65 17.74 -9.74 -11.08
C ALA A 65 16.21 -9.77 -10.96
N LEU A 66 15.71 -10.80 -10.29
CA LEU A 66 14.28 -10.95 -10.04
C LEU A 66 13.80 -9.92 -9.00
N ALA A 67 14.58 -9.65 -7.95
CA ALA A 67 14.29 -8.59 -7.00
C ALA A 67 14.27 -7.19 -7.66
N GLN A 68 15.21 -6.90 -8.58
CA GLN A 68 15.21 -5.66 -9.35
C GLN A 68 13.95 -5.52 -10.22
N THR A 69 13.50 -6.61 -10.82
CA THR A 69 12.25 -6.63 -11.61
C THR A 69 11.03 -6.33 -10.73
N ARG A 70 10.98 -6.86 -9.49
CA ARG A 70 9.92 -6.56 -8.53
C ARG A 70 9.95 -5.10 -8.08
N LEU A 71 11.12 -4.54 -7.83
CA LEU A 71 11.27 -3.13 -7.46
C LEU A 71 10.81 -2.19 -8.59
N ALA A 72 11.08 -2.54 -9.85
CA ALA A 72 10.60 -1.77 -11.00
C ALA A 72 9.07 -1.70 -11.09
N PHE A 73 8.33 -2.59 -10.40
CA PHE A 73 6.87 -2.52 -10.32
C PHE A 73 6.38 -1.41 -9.39
N LEU A 74 7.19 -0.96 -8.42
CA LEU A 74 6.81 0.08 -7.46
C LEU A 74 6.83 1.49 -8.09
N GLY A 75 7.47 1.67 -9.24
CA GLY A 75 7.43 2.91 -9.99
C GLY A 75 8.51 2.99 -11.07
N GLU A 76 8.48 4.09 -11.84
CA GLU A 76 9.48 4.39 -12.89
C GLU A 76 10.80 4.93 -12.35
N GLN A 77 10.93 5.03 -11.02
CA GLN A 77 12.15 5.52 -10.37
C GLN A 77 13.27 4.49 -10.46
N ASP A 78 14.52 4.97 -10.47
CA ASP A 78 15.68 4.11 -10.47
C ASP A 78 15.69 3.19 -9.22
N PRO A 79 15.81 1.86 -9.35
CA PRO A 79 15.73 0.94 -8.20
C PRO A 79 16.72 1.26 -7.06
N VAL A 80 17.87 1.83 -7.39
CA VAL A 80 18.87 2.28 -6.40
C VAL A 80 18.36 3.51 -5.65
N SER A 81 17.85 4.52 -6.35
CA SER A 81 17.27 5.72 -5.73
C SER A 81 16.06 5.38 -4.85
N LEU A 82 15.25 4.41 -5.26
CA LEU A 82 14.12 3.92 -4.49
C LEU A 82 14.61 3.26 -3.19
N MET A 83 15.66 2.44 -3.27
CA MET A 83 16.27 1.79 -2.11
C MET A 83 16.86 2.78 -1.11
N ASP A 84 17.57 3.81 -1.59
CA ASP A 84 18.13 4.87 -0.73
C ASP A 84 17.03 5.62 0.03
N THR A 85 15.93 5.91 -0.65
CA THR A 85 14.77 6.58 -0.05
C THR A 85 14.10 5.69 1.00
N ALA A 86 13.91 4.40 0.69
CA ALA A 86 13.33 3.42 1.59
C ALA A 86 14.19 3.18 2.83
N LEU A 87 15.51 3.05 2.68
CA LEU A 87 16.47 2.89 3.79
C LEU A 87 16.46 4.13 4.70
N SER A 88 16.51 5.33 4.11
CA SER A 88 16.43 6.58 4.88
C SER A 88 15.13 6.69 5.68
N TYR A 89 14.01 6.26 5.08
CA TYR A 89 12.71 6.23 5.76
C TYR A 89 12.69 5.20 6.89
N ALA A 90 13.21 3.99 6.65
CA ALA A 90 13.26 2.90 7.61
C ALA A 90 14.13 3.25 8.83
N GLU A 91 15.27 3.91 8.63
CA GLU A 91 16.11 4.43 9.70
C GLU A 91 15.39 5.49 10.53
N ALA A 92 14.71 6.44 9.87
CA ALA A 92 13.95 7.49 10.55
C ALA A 92 12.76 6.95 11.38
N HIS A 93 12.20 5.80 10.97
CA HIS A 93 11.06 5.16 11.64
C HIS A 93 11.47 3.98 12.53
N GLN A 94 12.76 3.82 12.83
CA GLN A 94 13.29 2.83 13.78
C GLN A 94 12.93 1.38 13.43
N TYR A 95 13.02 1.00 12.15
CA TYR A 95 12.91 -0.39 11.72
C TYR A 95 13.94 -1.26 12.44
N THR A 96 13.67 -2.57 12.55
CA THR A 96 14.56 -3.43 13.32
C THR A 96 15.94 -3.55 12.65
N PRO A 97 17.03 -3.76 13.42
CA PRO A 97 18.36 -3.90 12.83
C PRO A 97 18.45 -5.03 11.81
N ASN A 98 17.68 -6.11 12.00
CA ASN A 98 17.60 -7.23 11.07
C ASN A 98 16.96 -6.81 9.74
N ASP A 99 15.88 -6.04 9.78
CA ASP A 99 15.18 -5.58 8.57
C ASP A 99 16.04 -4.60 7.77
N LEU A 100 16.74 -3.70 8.48
CA LEU A 100 17.71 -2.80 7.86
C LEU A 100 18.85 -3.58 7.19
N GLN A 101 19.35 -4.65 7.81
CA GLN A 101 20.37 -5.53 7.20
C GLN A 101 19.86 -6.21 5.93
N LEU A 102 18.61 -6.69 5.91
CA LEU A 102 18.01 -7.29 4.72
C LEU A 102 17.90 -6.28 3.57
N MET A 103 17.40 -5.08 3.88
CA MET A 103 17.28 -4.00 2.89
C MET A 103 18.64 -3.55 2.36
N GLN A 104 19.66 -3.44 3.22
CA GLN A 104 21.04 -3.12 2.82
C GLN A 104 21.64 -4.21 1.92
N ALA A 105 21.46 -5.49 2.27
CA ALA A 105 21.94 -6.60 1.45
C ALA A 105 21.31 -6.62 0.05
N LEU A 106 20.03 -6.27 -0.05
CA LEU A 106 19.36 -6.10 -1.33
C LEU A 106 19.93 -4.89 -2.11
N ALA A 107 20.16 -3.76 -1.45
CA ALA A 107 20.75 -2.57 -2.06
C ALA A 107 22.11 -2.86 -2.69
N GLU A 108 23.00 -3.51 -1.93
CA GLU A 108 24.32 -3.92 -2.39
C GLU A 108 24.25 -4.86 -3.60
N ALA A 109 23.34 -5.85 -3.55
CA ALA A 109 23.16 -6.79 -4.65
C ALA A 109 22.71 -6.12 -5.95
N ILE A 110 21.82 -5.13 -5.86
CA ILE A 110 21.36 -4.36 -7.03
C ILE A 110 22.49 -3.51 -7.62
N ILE A 111 23.30 -2.88 -6.77
CA ILE A 111 24.46 -2.08 -7.20
C ILE A 111 25.49 -2.97 -7.90
N LEU A 112 25.80 -4.13 -7.33
CA LEU A 112 26.72 -5.12 -7.91
C LEU A 112 26.23 -5.59 -9.29
N THR A 113 24.96 -5.98 -9.39
CA THR A 113 24.36 -6.45 -10.65
C THR A 113 24.40 -5.38 -11.74
N ARG A 114 24.22 -4.10 -11.37
CA ARG A 114 24.34 -2.97 -12.32
C ARG A 114 25.78 -2.81 -12.83
N MET A 115 26.78 -3.07 -11.99
CA MET A 115 28.19 -2.98 -12.38
C MET A 115 28.63 -4.15 -13.28
N GLU A 116 28.06 -5.35 -13.09
CA GLU A 116 28.34 -6.52 -13.93
C GLU A 116 27.68 -6.45 -15.32
N GLY A 117 26.58 -5.70 -15.46
CA GLY A 117 25.84 -5.53 -16.71
C GLY A 117 26.44 -4.52 -17.70
N LYS A 118 27.66 -4.03 -17.47
CA LYS A 118 28.37 -3.05 -18.32
C LYS A 118 29.62 -3.65 -18.96
#